data_AF-A0A284S520-F1
#
_entry.id   AF-A0A284S520-F1
#
_cell.length_a   1.000
_cell.length_b   1.000
_cell.length_c   1.000
_cell.angle_alpha   90.00
_cell.angle_beta   90.00
_cell.angle_gamma   90.00
#
_symmetry.space_group_name_H-M   'P 1'
#
loop_
_entity.id
_entity.type
_entity.pdbx_description
1 polymer ?
#
loop_
_entity_poly.entity_id
_entity_poly.type
_entity_poly.pdbx_seq_one_letter_code
_entity_poly.pdbx_strand_id
1 'polypeptide(L)'
;MSQNYTAQSPATGYYITSTKCDVPGQIVATADGKGGIPDGATLTFSQALQPAITDVTIKGISGLYVALPENAVSGSKLVWSSEAATWQVDVTQTGPYVIVPKGQDLYWYTGNDIGPIVEVKSGAQVQGTENEWIINTAN
;
A
#
# COMPACT_ATOMS: atom_id res chain seq x y z
N MET A 1 17.37 -3.39 8.21
CA MET A 1 16.45 -4.15 9.09
C MET A 1 15.03 -3.82 8.70
N SER A 2 14.10 -4.78 8.82
CA SER A 2 12.67 -4.54 8.58
C SER A 2 12.14 -3.47 9.51
N GLN A 3 11.14 -2.71 9.06
CA GLN A 3 10.54 -1.61 9.82
C GLN A 3 9.03 -1.62 9.65
N ASN A 4 8.32 -1.35 10.75
CA ASN A 4 6.87 -1.27 10.77
C ASN A 4 6.42 0.15 10.43
N TYR A 5 5.38 0.23 9.61
CA TYR A 5 4.77 1.47 9.15
C TYR A 5 3.25 1.37 9.11
N THR A 6 2.57 2.52 9.11
CA THR A 6 1.19 2.65 8.64
C THR A 6 1.19 3.32 7.27
N ALA A 7 0.25 2.93 6.39
CA ALA A 7 0.04 3.61 5.11
C ALA A 7 -1.35 4.23 5.05
N GLN A 8 -1.42 5.56 5.00
CA GLN A 8 -2.67 6.31 4.91
C GLN A 8 -2.77 7.05 3.59
N SER A 9 -3.91 6.97 2.91
CA SER A 9 -4.19 7.84 1.78
C SER A 9 -4.53 9.25 2.29
N PRO A 10 -3.83 10.31 1.84
CA PRO A 10 -4.19 11.69 2.15
C PRO A 10 -5.53 12.10 1.51
N ALA A 11 -5.93 11.45 0.41
CA ALA A 11 -7.15 11.77 -0.32
C ALA A 11 -8.43 11.28 0.38
N THR A 12 -8.40 10.08 0.98
CA THR A 12 -9.56 9.48 1.64
C THR A 12 -9.44 9.43 3.17
N GLY A 13 -8.23 9.56 3.71
CA GLY A 13 -7.92 9.29 5.11
C GLY A 13 -7.87 7.81 5.46
N TYR A 14 -7.99 6.91 4.48
CA TYR A 14 -8.04 5.47 4.71
C TYR A 14 -6.66 4.86 4.94
N TYR A 15 -6.59 3.95 5.91
CA TYR A 15 -5.41 3.14 6.19
C TYR A 15 -5.55 1.76 5.55
N ILE A 16 -4.46 1.21 5.03
CA ILE A 16 -4.41 -0.21 4.68
C ILE A 16 -4.45 -1.03 5.97
N THR A 17 -5.32 -2.03 6.03
CA THR A 17 -5.47 -2.88 7.22
C THR A 17 -5.27 -4.35 6.89
N SER A 18 -4.60 -5.06 7.78
CA SER A 18 -4.45 -6.51 7.79
C SER A 18 -5.02 -7.09 9.07
N THR A 19 -5.59 -8.29 8.98
CA THR A 19 -6.05 -9.06 10.13
C THR A 19 -5.23 -10.34 10.26
N LYS A 20 -5.18 -10.95 11.45
CA LYS A 20 -4.56 -12.28 11.62
C LYS A 20 -5.27 -13.39 10.84
N CYS A 21 -6.46 -13.11 10.32
CA CYS A 21 -7.30 -14.06 9.58
C CYS A 21 -7.24 -13.84 8.07
N ASP A 22 -6.40 -12.92 7.58
CA ASP A 22 -6.26 -12.72 6.14
C ASP A 22 -5.79 -14.02 5.47
N VAL A 23 -6.35 -14.31 4.30
CA VAL A 23 -6.00 -15.51 3.51
C VAL A 23 -5.43 -15.15 2.15
N PRO A 24 -4.59 -16.01 1.54
CA PRO A 24 -4.09 -15.77 0.19
C PRO A 24 -5.21 -15.56 -0.83
N GLY A 25 -5.04 -14.57 -1.71
CA GLY A 25 -6.01 -14.16 -2.74
C GLY A 25 -7.09 -13.20 -2.23
N GLN A 26 -7.20 -12.96 -0.91
CA GLN A 26 -8.12 -11.97 -0.37
C GLN A 26 -7.71 -10.56 -0.77
N ILE A 27 -8.67 -9.72 -1.13
CA ILE A 27 -8.44 -8.31 -1.46
C ILE A 27 -7.90 -7.57 -0.22
N VAL A 28 -6.89 -6.74 -0.43
CA VAL A 28 -6.37 -5.83 0.60
C VAL A 28 -7.41 -4.76 0.90
N ALA A 29 -7.88 -4.75 2.15
CA ALA A 29 -8.88 -3.82 2.62
C ALA A 29 -8.24 -2.53 3.17
N THR A 30 -9.05 -1.48 3.22
CA THR A 30 -8.73 -0.24 3.93
C THR A 30 -9.79 0.09 4.98
N ALA A 31 -9.45 0.96 5.93
CA ALA A 31 -10.37 1.41 6.98
C ALA A 31 -10.26 2.92 7.22
N ASP A 32 -11.38 3.55 7.62
CA ASP A 32 -11.45 5.00 7.88
C ASP A 32 -10.59 5.39 9.10
N GLY A 33 -9.69 6.36 8.89
CA GLY A 33 -8.78 6.91 9.89
C GLY A 33 -9.33 8.06 10.73
N LYS A 34 -10.58 8.51 10.53
CA LYS A 34 -11.16 9.67 11.26
C LYS A 34 -11.17 9.50 12.79
N GLY A 35 -11.20 8.25 13.28
CA GLY A 35 -11.14 7.92 14.70
C GLY A 35 -9.72 7.72 15.26
N GLY A 36 -8.69 7.91 14.44
CA GLY A 36 -7.30 7.52 14.73
C GLY A 36 -6.84 6.36 13.84
N ILE A 37 -5.65 5.82 14.15
CA ILE A 37 -5.07 4.69 13.41
C ILE A 37 -5.93 3.44 13.68
N PRO A 38 -6.53 2.81 12.66
CA PRO A 38 -7.34 1.60 12.83
C PRO A 38 -6.52 0.40 13.30
N ASP A 39 -7.19 -0.54 13.98
CA ASP A 39 -6.59 -1.84 14.29
C ASP A 39 -6.16 -2.55 13.00
N GLY A 40 -4.97 -3.15 13.05
CA GLY A 40 -4.41 -3.86 11.89
C GLY A 40 -3.80 -2.96 10.83
N ALA A 41 -3.69 -1.65 11.05
CA ALA A 41 -3.06 -0.72 10.09
C ALA A 41 -1.54 -0.85 9.97
N THR A 42 -0.92 -1.71 10.79
CA THR A 42 0.52 -1.95 10.78
C THR A 42 0.91 -2.86 9.61
N LEU A 43 1.83 -2.37 8.80
CA LEU A 43 2.49 -3.08 7.72
C LEU A 43 3.99 -3.20 8.03
N THR A 44 4.57 -4.38 7.78
CA THR A 44 6.01 -4.61 7.94
C THR A 44 6.70 -4.52 6.59
N PHE A 45 7.57 -3.53 6.43
CA PHE A 45 8.40 -3.36 5.24
C PHE A 45 9.71 -4.12 5.44
N SER A 46 10.21 -4.78 4.40
CA SER A 46 11.45 -5.58 4.49
C SER A 46 12.69 -4.77 4.88
N GLN A 47 12.67 -3.45 4.65
CA GLN A 47 13.66 -2.52 5.13
C GLN A 47 13.06 -1.13 5.44
N ALA A 48 13.79 -0.34 6.23
CA ALA A 48 13.43 1.04 6.52
C ALA A 48 13.54 1.91 5.26
N LEU A 49 12.54 2.77 5.05
CA LEU A 49 12.52 3.74 3.97
C LEU A 49 13.66 4.76 4.14
N GLN A 50 14.31 5.08 3.02
CA GLN A 50 15.39 6.05 2.94
C GLN A 50 14.90 7.31 2.21
N PRO A 51 15.62 8.45 2.28
CA PRO A 51 15.34 9.64 1.46
C PRO A 51 15.75 9.42 -0.02
N ALA A 52 15.36 8.28 -0.57
CA ALA A 52 15.61 7.81 -1.92
C ALA A 52 14.63 6.67 -2.22
N ILE A 53 14.54 6.30 -3.49
CA ILE A 53 13.81 5.11 -3.94
C ILE A 53 14.28 3.89 -3.14
N THR A 54 13.32 3.18 -2.53
CA THR A 54 13.59 1.98 -1.72
C THR A 54 12.75 0.81 -2.24
N ASP A 55 13.41 -0.29 -2.62
CA ASP A 55 12.73 -1.53 -2.98
C ASP A 55 12.40 -2.34 -1.71
N VAL A 56 11.14 -2.69 -1.51
CA VAL A 56 10.67 -3.41 -0.32
C VAL A 56 9.72 -4.54 -0.69
N THR A 57 9.57 -5.48 0.24
CA THR A 57 8.37 -6.31 0.31
C THR A 57 7.54 -5.81 1.49
N ILE A 58 6.22 -5.89 1.40
CA ILE A 58 5.31 -5.33 2.39
C ILE A 58 4.42 -6.45 2.91
N LYS A 59 4.42 -6.68 4.23
CA LYS A 59 3.60 -7.70 4.89
C LYS A 59 2.52 -7.08 5.76
N GLY A 60 1.36 -7.74 5.79
CA GLY A 60 0.35 -7.54 6.82
C GLY A 60 0.69 -8.30 8.10
N ILE A 61 -0.10 -8.10 9.15
CA ILE A 61 0.07 -8.78 10.45
C ILE A 61 -0.22 -10.28 10.38
N SER A 62 -0.91 -10.76 9.34
CA SER A 62 -1.06 -12.19 9.02
C SER A 62 0.26 -12.85 8.60
N GLY A 63 1.25 -12.06 8.20
CA GLY A 63 2.49 -12.54 7.57
C GLY A 63 2.41 -12.72 6.06
N LEU A 64 1.22 -12.51 5.45
CA LEU A 64 1.04 -12.46 4.00
C LEU A 64 1.56 -11.14 3.41
N TYR A 65 1.99 -11.20 2.16
CA TYR A 65 2.51 -10.05 1.43
C TYR A 65 1.39 -9.31 0.68
N VAL A 66 1.51 -8.00 0.58
CA VAL A 66 0.73 -7.23 -0.39
C VAL A 66 1.28 -7.53 -1.79
N ALA A 67 0.41 -7.94 -2.71
CA ALA A 67 0.77 -8.29 -4.08
C ALA A 67 -0.29 -7.85 -5.08
N LEU A 68 0.06 -7.94 -6.36
CA LEU A 68 -0.88 -7.86 -7.48
C LEU A 68 -1.32 -9.26 -7.92
N PRO A 69 -2.54 -9.41 -8.46
CA PRO A 69 -2.91 -10.60 -9.21
C PRO A 69 -2.03 -10.74 -10.47
N GLU A 70 -1.99 -11.94 -11.04
CA GLU A 70 -1.29 -12.20 -12.29
C GLU A 70 -1.83 -11.29 -13.42
N ASN A 71 -0.93 -10.74 -14.25
CA ASN A 71 -1.27 -9.86 -15.38
C ASN A 71 -2.06 -8.60 -14.98
N ALA A 72 -1.75 -8.03 -13.82
CA ALA A 72 -2.39 -6.82 -13.33
C ALA A 72 -2.26 -5.63 -14.30
N VAL A 73 -3.39 -4.96 -14.48
CA VAL A 73 -3.56 -3.70 -15.23
C VAL A 73 -4.19 -2.64 -14.32
N SER A 74 -4.33 -1.41 -14.81
CA SER A 74 -5.08 -0.38 -14.10
C SER A 74 -6.49 -0.86 -13.73
N GLY A 75 -6.93 -0.58 -12.49
CA GLY A 75 -8.15 -1.10 -11.87
C GLY A 75 -7.98 -2.49 -11.22
N SER A 76 -6.79 -3.08 -11.26
CA SER A 76 -6.54 -4.36 -10.56
C SER A 76 -6.42 -4.12 -9.06
N LYS A 77 -7.15 -4.92 -8.29
CA LYS A 77 -7.16 -4.84 -6.82
C LYS A 77 -5.92 -5.52 -6.26
N LEU A 78 -5.34 -4.94 -5.21
CA LEU A 78 -4.27 -5.61 -4.46
C LEU A 78 -4.84 -6.80 -3.70
N VAL A 79 -4.02 -7.82 -3.53
CA VAL A 79 -4.37 -9.04 -2.78
C VAL A 79 -3.30 -9.38 -1.75
N TRP A 80 -3.71 -10.08 -0.69
CA TRP A 80 -2.79 -10.77 0.20
C TRP A 80 -2.25 -12.02 -0.48
N SER A 81 -0.94 -12.24 -0.45
CA SER A 81 -0.26 -13.35 -1.13
C SER A 81 0.72 -14.06 -0.20
N SER A 82 0.88 -15.37 -0.41
CA SER A 82 1.97 -16.14 0.19
C SER A 82 3.33 -15.84 -0.46
N GLU A 83 3.32 -15.27 -1.67
CA GLU A 83 4.51 -14.92 -2.43
C GLU A 83 4.82 -13.43 -2.31
N ALA A 84 6.10 -13.11 -2.15
CA ALA A 84 6.55 -11.73 -2.00
C ALA A 84 6.54 -11.00 -3.34
N ALA A 85 5.81 -9.88 -3.41
CA ALA A 85 5.96 -8.91 -4.48
C ALA A 85 6.96 -7.82 -4.07
N THR A 86 7.77 -7.36 -5.04
CA THR A 86 8.68 -6.23 -4.83
C THR A 86 7.98 -4.93 -5.21
N TRP A 87 7.92 -4.02 -4.26
CA TRP A 87 7.37 -2.68 -4.40
C TRP A 87 8.51 -1.67 -4.34
N GLN A 88 8.52 -0.74 -5.27
CA GLN A 88 9.38 0.42 -5.24
C GLN A 88 8.61 1.54 -4.53
N VAL A 89 9.17 2.02 -3.43
CA VAL A 89 8.61 3.11 -2.63
C VAL A 89 9.45 4.35 -2.91
N ASP A 90 8.83 5.34 -3.54
CA ASP A 90 9.49 6.59 -3.90
C ASP A 90 9.05 7.71 -2.97
N VAL A 91 10.02 8.52 -2.54
CA VAL A 91 9.83 9.66 -1.66
C VAL A 91 9.77 10.90 -2.53
N THR A 92 8.62 11.56 -2.58
CA THR A 92 8.60 12.93 -3.10
C THR A 92 9.45 13.77 -2.13
N GLN A 93 10.45 14.52 -2.63
CA GLN A 93 11.58 15.06 -1.83
C GLN A 93 11.26 15.85 -0.55
N THR A 94 10.00 16.18 -0.29
CA THR A 94 9.50 16.83 0.94
C THR A 94 8.08 16.38 1.33
N GLY A 95 7.58 15.27 0.78
CA GLY A 95 6.15 14.98 0.74
C GLY A 95 5.79 13.50 0.84
N PRO A 96 4.54 13.14 0.50
CA PRO A 96 4.02 11.79 0.61
C PRO A 96 4.72 10.83 -0.35
N TYR A 97 4.55 9.55 -0.08
CA TYR A 97 5.18 8.45 -0.79
C TYR A 97 4.30 8.00 -1.96
N VAL A 98 4.91 7.52 -3.03
CA VAL A 98 4.22 6.72 -4.04
C VAL A 98 4.74 5.30 -4.01
N ILE A 99 3.84 4.34 -4.20
CA ILE A 99 4.16 2.90 -4.12
C ILE A 99 3.81 2.29 -5.47
N VAL A 100 4.83 1.74 -6.15
CA VAL A 100 4.70 1.17 -7.49
C VAL A 100 5.23 -0.27 -7.52
N PRO A 101 4.64 -1.20 -8.28
CA PRO A 101 5.25 -2.51 -8.47
C PRO A 101 6.54 -2.32 -9.25
N LYS A 102 7.61 -2.99 -8.84
CA LYS A 102 8.93 -2.80 -9.46
C LYS A 102 8.87 -3.04 -10.97
N GLY A 103 9.30 -2.03 -11.74
CA GLY A 103 9.35 -2.09 -13.20
C GLY A 103 8.00 -1.89 -13.91
N GLN A 104 6.96 -1.43 -13.23
CA GLN A 104 5.64 -1.18 -13.81
C GLN A 104 5.21 0.27 -13.59
N ASP A 105 4.50 0.85 -14.57
CA ASP A 105 3.88 2.18 -14.46
C ASP A 105 2.46 2.07 -13.87
N LEU A 106 2.40 1.50 -12.66
CA LEU A 106 1.18 1.30 -11.89
C LEU A 106 1.39 1.84 -10.47
N TYR A 107 0.39 2.50 -9.90
CA TYR A 107 0.51 3.18 -8.61
C TYR A 107 -0.64 2.78 -7.70
N TRP A 108 -0.35 2.54 -6.42
CA TRP A 108 -1.39 2.29 -5.42
C TRP A 108 -2.37 3.44 -5.34
N TYR A 109 -3.66 3.11 -5.40
CA TYR A 109 -4.78 4.04 -5.36
C TYR A 109 -5.86 3.50 -4.42
N THR A 110 -6.46 4.41 -3.65
CA THR A 110 -7.71 4.16 -2.95
C THR A 110 -8.61 5.38 -3.09
N GLY A 111 -9.90 5.16 -3.28
CA GLY A 111 -10.87 6.20 -3.56
C GLY A 111 -12.22 5.93 -2.90
N ASN A 112 -12.96 6.99 -2.61
CA ASN A 112 -14.31 6.88 -2.03
C ASN A 112 -15.30 6.18 -2.98
N ASP A 113 -14.98 6.17 -4.28
CA ASP A 113 -15.76 5.59 -5.37
C ASP A 113 -15.54 4.09 -5.57
N ILE A 114 -14.38 3.57 -5.14
CA ILE A 114 -14.05 2.13 -5.29
C ILE A 114 -14.27 1.32 -4.00
N GLY A 115 -14.58 2.01 -2.90
CA GLY A 115 -14.81 1.39 -1.60
C GLY A 115 -13.53 1.18 -0.78
N PRO A 116 -13.63 0.47 0.35
CA PRO A 116 -12.55 0.30 1.33
C PRO A 116 -11.51 -0.73 0.87
N ILE A 117 -10.89 -0.49 -0.29
CA ILE A 117 -9.91 -1.38 -0.92
C ILE A 117 -8.76 -0.56 -1.50
N VAL A 118 -7.68 -1.26 -1.87
CA VAL A 118 -6.60 -0.71 -2.68
C VAL A 118 -6.60 -1.37 -4.05
N GLU A 119 -6.51 -0.55 -5.09
CA GLU A 119 -6.23 -0.99 -6.46
C GLU A 119 -5.02 -0.25 -7.01
N VAL A 120 -4.63 -0.56 -8.25
CA VAL A 120 -3.60 0.19 -8.96
C VAL A 120 -4.18 1.02 -10.09
N LYS A 121 -3.66 2.23 -10.29
CA LYS A 121 -3.92 3.06 -11.48
C LYS A 121 -2.67 3.15 -12.34
N SER A 122 -2.81 3.23 -13.67
CA SER A 122 -1.67 3.54 -14.52
C SER A 122 -1.19 4.98 -14.33
N GLY A 123 0.09 5.25 -14.54
CA GLY A 123 0.65 6.60 -14.38
C GLY A 123 -0.06 7.64 -15.24
N ALA A 124 -0.46 7.26 -16.46
CA ALA A 124 -1.25 8.11 -17.37
C ALA A 124 -2.67 8.42 -16.86
N GLN A 125 -3.20 7.66 -15.91
CA GLN A 125 -4.53 7.84 -15.31
C GLN A 125 -4.49 8.49 -13.94
N VAL A 126 -3.31 8.59 -13.32
CA VAL A 126 -3.15 9.28 -12.03
C VAL A 126 -3.46 10.76 -12.21
N GLN A 127 -4.35 11.28 -11.37
CA GLN A 127 -4.69 12.70 -11.31
C GLN A 127 -4.39 13.29 -9.93
N GLY A 128 -3.65 14.39 -9.91
CA GLY A 128 -3.29 15.08 -8.66
C GLY A 128 -2.48 14.18 -7.73
N THR A 129 -2.99 14.00 -6.51
CA THR A 129 -2.30 13.34 -5.38
C THR A 129 -2.98 12.03 -4.95
N GLU A 130 -3.79 11.43 -5.82
CA GLU A 130 -4.63 10.28 -5.46
C GLU A 130 -3.86 8.97 -5.24
N ASN A 131 -2.63 8.92 -5.75
CA ASN A 131 -1.70 7.81 -5.60
C ASN A 131 -0.65 8.03 -4.50
N GLU A 132 -0.76 9.14 -3.78
CA GLU A 132 0.14 9.50 -2.69
C GLU A 132 -0.29 8.79 -1.39
N TRP A 133 0.69 8.47 -0.54
CA TRP A 133 0.50 7.80 0.73
C TRP A 133 1.35 8.44 1.81
N ILE A 134 0.74 8.75 2.95
CA ILE A 134 1.44 9.14 4.17
C ILE A 134 1.92 7.85 4.84
N ILE A 135 3.24 7.64 4.85
CA ILE A 135 3.88 6.49 5.49
C ILE A 135 4.57 6.94 6.77
N ASN A 136 4.06 6.49 7.91
CA ASN A 136 4.60 6.82 9.24
C ASN A 136 5.10 5.57 9.95
N THR A 137 6.20 5.68 10.70
CA THR A 137 6.69 4.57 11.53
C THR A 137 5.63 4.14 12.53
N ALA A 138 5.37 2.83 12.59
CA ALA A 138 4.51 2.23 13.60
C ALA A 138 5.38 1.58 14.68
N ASN A 139 4.97 1.73 15.94
CA ASN A 139 5.60 1.08 17.09
C ASN A 139 5.08 -0.34 17.28
#